data_AF-A0A553GLE9-F1
#
_entry.id   AF-A0A553GLE9-F1
#
_cell.length_a   1.000
_cell.length_b   1.000
_cell.length_c   1.000
_cell.angle_alpha   90.00
_cell.angle_beta   90.00
_cell.angle_gamma   90.00
#
_symmetry.space_group_name_H-M   'P 1'
#
loop_
_entity.id
_entity.type
_entity.pdbx_description
1 polymer ?
#
loop_
_entity_poly.entity_id
_entity_poly.type
_entity_poly.pdbx_seq_one_letter_code
_entity_poly.pdbx_strand_id
1 'polypeptide(L)'
;MTNSEHIAYRMVSGTAEKLLFFCMGMLIVLTCSRWSIQLFILVGGVTSVVRAVYKRSLSWRLLLLAISFVVLGSLVLMLVVGHKNIDAWWQIECFGLWWSITYNSFWYALQLACRAVNSILFIQLLSVNISLAEAITTARKLKVPNSLLELVLLSYRYLFVLKETAHVVRLAQNQRLGYISFRNSLRSTGLLLSMVFIKSLRFSMQNFQSMQVRGYGGFTHQSEEWHPSSFLGILLITVSAIILFCVEFFKF
;
A
#
# COMPACT_ATOMS: atom_id res chain seq x y z
N MET A 1 -28.83 22.28 -0.36
CA MET A 1 -27.40 22.18 0.02
C MET A 1 -27.31 21.31 1.25
N THR A 2 -27.13 20.00 1.04
CA THR A 2 -27.38 18.95 2.03
C THR A 2 -26.08 18.46 2.66
N ASN A 3 -26.15 18.08 3.93
CA ASN A 3 -25.08 17.65 4.85
C ASN A 3 -24.00 16.69 4.27
N SER A 4 -24.27 16.02 3.14
CA SER A 4 -23.35 15.17 2.40
C SER A 4 -22.20 15.92 1.73
N GLU A 5 -22.46 17.11 1.17
CA GLU A 5 -21.40 17.98 0.62
C GLU A 5 -20.54 18.54 1.75
N HIS A 6 -21.18 18.77 2.91
CA HIS A 6 -20.50 19.10 4.16
C HIS A 6 -19.65 17.93 4.74
N ILE A 7 -19.71 16.71 4.21
CA ILE A 7 -18.80 15.63 4.64
C ILE A 7 -17.67 15.45 3.62
N ALA A 8 -17.96 15.68 2.33
CA ALA A 8 -16.97 15.69 1.27
C ALA A 8 -15.96 16.85 1.43
N TYR A 9 -16.40 18.07 1.73
CA TYR A 9 -15.49 19.24 1.85
C TYR A 9 -14.45 19.09 2.97
N ARG A 10 -14.83 18.43 4.08
CA ARG A 10 -13.96 18.27 5.25
C ARG A 10 -12.92 17.16 5.07
N MET A 11 -13.13 16.25 4.12
CA MET A 11 -12.17 15.18 3.83
C MET A 11 -10.99 15.66 2.96
N VAL A 12 -11.22 16.60 2.04
CA VAL A 12 -10.21 17.05 1.07
C VAL A 12 -9.26 18.10 1.65
N SER A 13 -9.71 18.92 2.61
CA SER A 13 -8.93 20.04 3.18
C SER A 13 -7.70 19.65 3.99
N GLY A 14 -7.53 18.37 4.34
CA GLY A 14 -6.40 17.85 5.13
C GLY A 14 -5.47 16.91 4.36
N THR A 15 -5.56 16.82 3.03
CA THR A 15 -4.85 15.77 2.28
C THR A 15 -3.33 15.79 2.47
N ALA A 16 -2.73 16.99 2.44
CA ALA A 16 -1.31 17.15 2.70
C ALA A 16 -0.93 16.77 4.14
N GLU A 17 -1.79 17.09 5.11
CA GLU A 17 -1.59 16.73 6.53
C GLU A 17 -1.66 15.21 6.73
N LYS A 18 -2.63 14.55 6.10
CA LYS A 18 -2.76 13.08 6.11
C LYS A 18 -1.51 12.42 5.52
N LEU A 19 -1.04 12.89 4.35
CA LEU A 19 0.19 12.36 3.74
C LEU A 19 1.39 12.55 4.64
N LEU A 20 1.57 13.75 5.20
CA LEU A 20 2.67 14.03 6.12
C LEU A 20 2.59 13.13 7.35
N PHE A 21 1.40 12.92 7.93
CA PHE A 21 1.20 12.00 9.06
C PHE A 21 1.63 10.57 8.71
N PHE A 22 1.21 10.04 7.56
CA PHE A 22 1.59 8.68 7.16
C PHE A 22 3.08 8.56 6.80
N CYS A 23 3.65 9.55 6.11
CA CYS A 23 5.08 9.58 5.79
C CYS A 23 5.94 9.65 7.06
N MET A 24 5.58 10.52 8.01
CA MET A 24 6.26 10.63 9.30
C MET A 24 6.10 9.35 10.12
N GLY A 25 4.89 8.79 10.19
CA GLY A 25 4.66 7.52 10.85
C GLY A 25 5.48 6.38 10.26
N MET A 26 5.60 6.32 8.93
CA MET A 26 6.43 5.33 8.25
C MET A 26 7.92 5.54 8.52
N LEU A 27 8.42 6.78 8.52
CA LEU A 27 9.79 7.10 8.92
C LEU A 27 10.08 6.66 10.35
N ILE A 28 9.17 6.94 11.29
CA ILE A 28 9.30 6.53 12.70
C ILE A 28 9.37 5.01 12.81
N VAL A 29 8.55 4.25 12.09
CA VAL A 29 8.62 2.78 12.10
C VAL A 29 9.98 2.26 11.60
N LEU A 30 10.57 2.92 10.60
CA LEU A 30 11.84 2.52 10.01
C LEU A 30 13.05 2.89 10.88
N THR A 31 13.07 4.10 11.45
CA THR A 31 14.18 4.54 12.31
C THR A 31 14.10 3.89 13.68
N CYS A 32 12.89 3.69 14.22
CA CYS A 32 12.73 3.31 15.61
C CYS A 32 13.14 1.86 15.88
N SER A 33 14.14 1.69 16.75
CA SER A 33 14.62 0.38 17.20
C SER A 33 14.12 -0.04 18.58
N ARG A 34 13.37 0.81 19.27
CA ARG A 34 12.84 0.48 20.59
C ARG A 34 11.60 -0.42 20.48
N TRP A 35 11.67 -1.59 21.13
CA TRP A 35 10.59 -2.58 21.15
C TRP A 35 9.26 -2.00 21.65
N SER A 36 9.29 -1.18 22.72
CA SER A 36 8.08 -0.58 23.30
C SER A 36 7.33 0.35 22.33
N ILE A 37 8.06 1.12 21.53
CA ILE A 37 7.48 2.06 20.55
C ILE A 37 6.85 1.26 19.40
N GLN A 38 7.52 0.20 18.93
CA GLN A 38 6.99 -0.66 17.88
C GLN A 38 5.71 -1.38 18.29
N LEU A 39 5.60 -1.83 19.55
CA LEU A 39 4.38 -2.43 20.08
C LEU A 39 3.23 -1.42 20.17
N PHE A 40 3.50 -0.21 20.66
CA PHE A 40 2.48 0.84 20.76
C PHE A 40 1.91 1.19 19.37
N ILE A 41 2.79 1.36 18.39
CA ILE A 41 2.41 1.62 16.99
C ILE A 41 1.62 0.43 16.41
N LEU A 42 2.01 -0.80 16.72
CA LEU A 42 1.32 -2.00 16.23
C LEU A 42 -0.11 -2.06 16.76
N VAL A 43 -0.31 -1.85 18.05
CA VAL A 43 -1.65 -1.84 18.66
C VAL A 43 -2.51 -0.72 18.07
N GLY A 44 -1.96 0.50 17.93
CA GLY A 44 -2.65 1.62 17.28
C GLY A 44 -2.98 1.37 15.80
N GLY A 45 -2.04 0.77 15.06
CA GLY A 45 -2.21 0.43 13.65
C GLY A 45 -3.28 -0.64 13.45
N VAL A 46 -3.25 -1.71 14.25
CA VAL A 46 -4.23 -2.80 14.19
C VAL A 46 -5.63 -2.29 14.52
N THR A 47 -5.79 -1.52 15.60
CA THR A 47 -7.11 -0.96 15.97
C THR A 47 -7.67 -0.04 14.87
N SER A 48 -6.82 0.77 14.25
CA SER A 48 -7.20 1.65 13.14
C SER A 48 -7.61 0.85 11.89
N VAL A 49 -6.87 -0.21 11.57
CA VAL A 49 -7.18 -1.09 10.45
C VAL A 49 -8.46 -1.89 10.70
N VAL A 50 -8.68 -2.41 11.91
CA VAL A 50 -9.92 -3.12 12.27
C VAL A 50 -11.14 -2.21 12.10
N ARG A 51 -11.03 -0.94 12.51
CA ARG A 51 -12.08 0.07 12.28
C ARG A 51 -12.32 0.32 10.79
N ALA A 52 -11.25 0.40 10.00
CA ALA A 52 -11.33 0.56 8.54
C ALA A 52 -11.94 -0.66 7.82
N VAL A 53 -11.59 -1.88 8.25
CA VAL A 53 -12.16 -3.15 7.75
C VAL A 53 -13.65 -3.22 8.05
N TYR A 54 -14.05 -2.90 9.29
CA TYR A 54 -15.46 -2.92 9.70
C TYR A 54 -16.31 -1.95 8.88
N LYS A 55 -15.75 -0.79 8.50
CA LYS A 55 -16.40 0.20 7.63
C LYS A 55 -16.46 -0.21 6.14
N ARG A 56 -16.05 -1.45 5.81
CA ARG A 56 -16.44 -2.21 4.60
C ARG A 56 -15.62 -2.02 3.32
N SER A 57 -14.42 -1.41 3.37
CA SER A 57 -13.60 -1.19 2.15
C SER A 57 -12.39 -2.14 2.01
N LEU A 58 -11.97 -2.83 3.08
CA LEU A 58 -10.67 -3.50 3.10
C LEU A 58 -10.76 -5.02 2.97
N SER A 59 -9.98 -5.59 2.05
CA SER A 59 -9.88 -7.05 1.90
C SER A 59 -8.94 -7.64 2.96
N TRP A 60 -9.52 -8.24 4.00
CA TRP A 60 -8.79 -8.94 5.07
C TRP A 60 -7.88 -10.05 4.54
N ARG A 61 -8.22 -10.64 3.39
CA ARG A 61 -7.41 -11.70 2.74
C ARG A 61 -6.02 -11.23 2.34
N LEU A 62 -5.88 -9.99 1.83
CA LEU A 62 -4.57 -9.46 1.43
C LEU A 62 -3.68 -9.17 2.65
N LEU A 63 -4.28 -8.69 3.73
CA LEU A 63 -3.59 -8.48 5.01
C LEU A 63 -3.07 -9.81 5.58
N LEU A 64 -3.91 -10.84 5.62
CA LEU A 64 -3.48 -12.17 6.08
C LEU A 64 -2.37 -12.75 5.22
N LEU A 65 -2.43 -12.55 3.89
CA LEU A 65 -1.37 -12.99 2.99
C LEU A 65 -0.05 -12.29 3.32
N ALA A 66 -0.05 -10.96 3.47
CA ALA A 66 1.15 -10.20 3.80
C ALA A 66 1.73 -10.58 5.18
N ILE A 67 0.87 -10.75 6.19
CA ILE A 67 1.29 -11.18 7.53
C ILE A 67 1.88 -12.60 7.48
N SER A 68 1.27 -13.52 6.73
CA SER A 68 1.79 -14.88 6.59
C SER A 68 3.20 -14.91 5.99
N PHE A 69 3.46 -14.03 5.02
CA PHE A 69 4.79 -13.89 4.42
C PHE A 69 5.82 -13.35 5.42
N VAL A 70 5.45 -12.36 6.24
CA VAL A 70 6.35 -11.82 7.27
C VAL A 70 6.67 -12.86 8.34
N VAL A 71 5.67 -13.64 8.77
CA VAL A 71 5.88 -14.72 9.76
C VAL A 71 6.84 -15.76 9.21
N LEU A 72 6.61 -16.24 7.98
CA LEU A 72 7.50 -17.21 7.33
C LEU A 72 8.92 -16.64 7.17
N GLY A 73 9.07 -15.39 6.74
CA GLY A 73 10.38 -14.74 6.63
C GLY A 73 11.09 -14.57 7.97
N SER A 74 10.36 -14.22 9.03
CA SER A 74 10.93 -14.08 10.38
C SER A 74 11.42 -15.40 10.95
N LEU A 75 10.73 -16.51 10.68
CA LEU A 75 11.16 -17.85 11.08
C LEU A 75 12.49 -18.23 10.42
N VAL A 76 12.68 -17.85 9.15
CA VAL A 76 13.95 -18.07 8.44
C VAL A 76 15.07 -17.23 9.07
N LEU A 77 14.80 -15.98 9.44
CA LEU A 77 15.81 -15.09 10.06
C LEU A 77 16.22 -15.51 11.47
N MET A 78 15.37 -16.25 12.18
CA MET A 78 15.73 -16.83 13.48
C MET A 78 16.84 -17.89 13.35
N LEU A 79 16.95 -18.52 12.18
CA LEU A 79 17.94 -19.56 11.92
C LEU A 79 19.28 -18.93 11.51
N VAL A 80 20.28 -19.06 12.37
CA VAL A 80 21.66 -18.69 12.05
C VAL A 80 22.38 -19.93 11.56
N VAL A 81 22.82 -19.89 10.31
CA VAL A 81 23.67 -20.92 9.69
C VAL A 81 25.12 -20.47 9.83
N GLY A 82 25.95 -21.29 10.48
CA GLY A 82 27.36 -20.91 10.67
C GLY A 82 28.16 -21.88 11.53
N HIS A 83 29.14 -21.34 12.25
CA HIS A 83 30.00 -22.09 13.16
C HIS A 83 29.33 -22.28 14.52
N LYS A 84 29.81 -23.27 15.30
CA LYS A 84 29.31 -23.58 16.64
C LYS A 84 29.38 -22.35 17.55
N ASN A 85 28.20 -21.79 17.84
CA ASN A 85 28.06 -20.66 18.74
C ASN A 85 27.90 -21.17 20.18
N ILE A 86 28.61 -20.59 21.14
CA ILE A 86 28.60 -21.06 22.53
C ILE A 86 27.29 -20.65 23.24
N ASP A 87 26.58 -19.65 22.71
CA ASP A 87 25.40 -19.02 23.31
C ASP A 87 24.06 -19.41 22.63
N ALA A 88 24.04 -20.52 21.89
CA ALA A 88 22.84 -20.96 21.18
C ALA A 88 21.93 -21.81 22.07
N TRP A 89 20.63 -21.50 22.07
CA TRP A 89 19.61 -22.28 22.79
C TRP A 89 19.33 -23.64 22.15
N TRP A 90 19.50 -23.72 20.84
CA TRP A 90 19.28 -24.96 20.09
C TRP A 90 20.27 -25.03 18.94
N GLN A 91 20.86 -26.22 18.75
CA GLN A 91 21.82 -26.50 17.68
C GLN A 91 21.55 -27.88 17.10
N ILE A 92 21.47 -27.95 15.78
CA ILE A 92 21.49 -29.22 15.03
C ILE A 92 22.54 -29.10 13.93
N GLU A 93 23.37 -30.12 13.80
CA GLU A 93 24.28 -30.27 12.68
C GLU A 93 23.57 -31.03 11.55
N CYS A 94 23.44 -30.39 10.40
CA CYS A 94 22.91 -31.01 9.18
C CYS A 94 23.86 -30.65 8.03
N PHE A 95 24.34 -31.66 7.28
CA PHE A 95 25.24 -31.48 6.12
C PHE A 95 26.55 -30.72 6.43
N GLY A 96 27.10 -30.84 7.65
CA GLY A 96 28.33 -30.13 8.06
C GLY A 96 28.14 -28.63 8.33
N LEU A 97 26.89 -28.16 8.37
CA LEU A 97 26.51 -26.81 8.75
C LEU A 97 25.73 -26.84 10.07
N TRP A 98 26.06 -25.93 10.99
CA TRP A 98 25.34 -25.80 12.25
C TRP A 98 24.16 -24.87 12.07
N TRP A 99 22.96 -25.40 12.29
CA TRP A 99 21.72 -24.63 12.38
C TRP A 99 21.53 -24.27 13.84
N SER A 100 21.67 -22.98 14.16
CA SER A 100 21.62 -22.50 15.54
C SER A 100 20.59 -21.40 15.74
N ILE A 101 19.89 -21.43 16.87
CA ILE A 101 19.00 -20.34 17.32
C ILE A 101 19.68 -19.67 18.51
N THR A 102 20.11 -18.42 18.30
CA THR A 102 20.74 -17.59 19.32
C THR A 102 19.72 -16.60 19.89
N TYR A 103 19.86 -16.25 21.18
CA TYR A 103 19.00 -15.24 21.83
C TYR A 103 18.93 -13.93 21.04
N ASN A 104 20.07 -13.44 20.54
CA ASN A 104 20.12 -12.21 19.75
C ASN A 104 19.33 -12.32 18.43
N SER A 105 19.43 -13.47 17.74
CA SER A 105 18.73 -13.71 16.47
C SER A 105 17.23 -13.80 16.65
N PHE A 106 16.78 -14.39 17.77
CA PHE A 106 15.36 -14.41 18.13
C PHE A 106 14.81 -12.99 18.28
N TRP A 107 15.44 -12.15 19.10
CA TRP A 107 14.99 -10.77 19.31
C TRP A 107 15.08 -9.93 18.04
N TYR A 108 16.15 -10.09 17.26
CA TYR A 108 16.31 -9.38 16.00
C TYR A 108 15.22 -9.75 14.98
N ALA A 109 14.94 -11.05 14.81
CA ALA A 109 13.90 -11.52 13.90
C ALA A 109 12.51 -11.04 14.33
N LEU A 110 12.24 -11.10 15.63
CA LEU A 110 10.99 -10.62 16.21
C LEU A 110 10.82 -9.11 16.00
N GLN A 111 11.88 -8.33 16.20
CA GLN A 111 11.86 -6.88 16.00
C GLN A 111 11.66 -6.52 14.52
N LEU A 112 12.31 -7.24 13.61
CA LEU A 112 12.11 -7.05 12.18
C LEU A 112 10.69 -7.41 11.75
N ALA A 113 10.11 -8.49 12.31
CA ALA A 113 8.73 -8.88 12.05
C ALA A 113 7.75 -7.77 12.48
N CYS A 114 7.93 -7.21 13.69
CA CYS A 114 7.12 -6.09 14.17
C CYS A 114 7.26 -4.85 13.27
N ARG A 115 8.47 -4.49 12.84
CA ARG A 115 8.67 -3.39 11.87
C ARG A 115 7.94 -3.64 10.55
N ALA A 116 8.10 -4.83 9.98
CA ALA A 116 7.47 -5.18 8.71
C ALA A 116 5.93 -5.14 8.79
N VAL A 117 5.35 -5.71 9.85
CA VAL A 117 3.89 -5.65 10.08
C VAL A 117 3.42 -4.19 10.23
N ASN A 118 4.13 -3.38 11.00
CA ASN A 118 3.82 -1.95 11.15
C ASN A 118 3.86 -1.21 9.80
N SER A 119 4.89 -1.42 8.98
CA SER A 119 4.97 -0.81 7.65
C SER A 119 3.80 -1.22 6.75
N ILE A 120 3.40 -2.49 6.78
CA ILE A 120 2.22 -2.97 6.04
C ILE A 120 0.95 -2.29 6.53
N LEU A 121 0.77 -2.15 7.84
CA LEU A 121 -0.38 -1.45 8.44
C LEU A 121 -0.42 0.02 7.99
N PHE A 122 0.72 0.73 7.98
CA PHE A 122 0.79 2.12 7.52
C PHE A 122 0.41 2.27 6.05
N ILE A 123 0.95 1.42 5.16
CA ILE A 123 0.59 1.43 3.73
C ILE A 123 -0.91 1.18 3.55
N GLN A 124 -1.47 0.26 4.34
CA GLN A 124 -2.88 -0.07 4.27
C GLN A 124 -3.78 1.06 4.79
N LEU A 125 -3.38 1.73 5.87
CA LEU A 125 -4.08 2.90 6.38
C LEU A 125 -4.00 4.08 5.39
N LEU A 126 -2.85 4.30 4.77
CA LEU A 126 -2.68 5.30 3.71
C LEU A 126 -3.68 5.03 2.57
N SER A 127 -3.75 3.79 2.09
CA SER A 127 -4.65 3.40 0.99
C SER A 127 -6.13 3.57 1.31
N VAL A 128 -6.54 3.48 2.58
CA VAL A 128 -7.94 3.65 3.00
C VAL A 128 -8.30 5.12 3.18
N ASN A 129 -7.36 5.93 3.69
CA ASN A 129 -7.63 7.31 4.08
C ASN A 129 -7.42 8.32 2.96
N ILE A 130 -6.67 7.96 1.90
CA ILE A 130 -6.33 8.85 0.79
C ILE A 130 -6.94 8.31 -0.50
N SER A 131 -7.79 9.12 -1.12
CA SER A 131 -8.35 8.81 -2.43
C SER A 131 -7.34 9.05 -3.55
N LEU A 132 -7.54 8.43 -4.72
CA LEU A 132 -6.62 8.64 -5.85
C LEU A 132 -6.66 10.09 -6.37
N ALA A 133 -7.81 10.76 -6.29
CA ALA A 133 -7.92 12.18 -6.62
C ALA A 133 -7.09 13.05 -5.66
N GLU A 134 -7.14 12.76 -4.37
CA GLU A 134 -6.31 13.37 -3.33
C GLU A 134 -4.80 13.11 -3.57
N ALA A 135 -4.43 11.91 -4.01
CA ALA A 135 -3.05 11.59 -4.37
C ALA A 135 -2.56 12.37 -5.62
N ILE A 136 -3.40 12.56 -6.63
CA ILE A 136 -3.04 13.33 -7.85
C ILE A 136 -2.84 14.82 -7.53
N THR A 137 -3.73 15.42 -6.74
CA THR A 137 -3.61 16.84 -6.35
C THR A 137 -2.33 17.11 -5.56
N THR A 138 -1.97 16.20 -4.66
CA THR A 138 -0.71 16.31 -3.90
C THR A 138 0.53 16.04 -4.76
N ALA A 139 0.47 15.10 -5.70
CA ALA A 139 1.54 14.93 -6.70
C ALA A 139 1.72 16.18 -7.57
N ARG A 140 0.65 16.92 -7.89
CA ARG A 140 0.75 18.22 -8.57
C ARG A 140 1.48 19.26 -7.74
N LYS A 141 1.21 19.33 -6.43
CA LYS A 141 1.94 20.21 -5.49
C LYS A 141 3.43 19.87 -5.41
N LEU A 142 3.80 18.60 -5.61
CA LEU A 142 5.19 18.14 -5.71
C LEU A 142 5.86 18.44 -7.07
N LYS A 143 5.23 19.26 -7.92
CA LYS A 143 5.73 19.67 -9.24
C LYS A 143 5.93 18.51 -10.23
N VAL A 144 5.15 17.44 -10.10
CA VAL A 144 5.08 16.38 -11.13
C VAL A 144 4.52 16.98 -12.42
N PRO A 145 5.12 16.72 -13.60
CA PRO A 145 4.64 17.29 -14.86
C PRO A 145 3.21 16.86 -15.17
N ASN A 146 2.40 17.79 -15.63
CA ASN A 146 0.96 17.59 -15.88
C ASN A 146 0.67 16.42 -16.83
N SER A 147 1.54 16.16 -17.80
CA SER A 147 1.41 15.04 -18.74
C SER A 147 1.42 13.67 -18.04
N LEU A 148 2.25 13.50 -17.00
CA LEU A 148 2.26 12.26 -16.21
C LEU A 148 0.99 12.12 -15.37
N LEU A 149 0.51 13.21 -14.78
CA LEU A 149 -0.73 13.21 -13.98
C LEU A 149 -1.95 12.88 -14.84
N GLU A 150 -2.01 13.40 -16.06
CA GLU A 150 -3.07 13.08 -17.02
C GLU A 150 -3.04 11.60 -17.40
N LEU A 151 -1.85 11.05 -17.67
CA LEU A 151 -1.67 9.62 -17.95
C LEU A 151 -2.15 8.75 -16.77
N VAL A 152 -1.82 9.12 -15.53
CA VAL A 152 -2.27 8.41 -14.33
C VAL A 152 -3.79 8.48 -14.20
N LEU A 153 -4.40 9.66 -14.33
CA LEU A 153 -5.86 9.84 -14.26
C LEU A 153 -6.58 8.98 -15.30
N LEU A 154 -6.09 9.03 -16.53
CA LEU A 154 -6.66 8.32 -17.67
C LEU A 154 -6.51 6.80 -17.51
N SER A 155 -5.33 6.34 -17.09
CA SER A 155 -5.07 4.94 -16.80
C SER A 155 -5.99 4.42 -15.68
N TYR A 156 -6.17 5.16 -14.59
CA TYR A 156 -7.08 4.79 -13.50
C TYR A 156 -8.53 4.67 -13.96
N ARG A 157 -9.02 5.59 -14.79
CA ARG A 157 -10.35 5.48 -15.38
C ARG A 157 -10.50 4.17 -16.17
N TYR A 158 -9.47 3.80 -16.94
CA TYR A 158 -9.49 2.57 -17.74
C TYR A 158 -9.25 1.29 -16.95
N LEU A 159 -8.65 1.35 -15.76
CA LEU A 159 -8.58 0.19 -14.89
C LEU A 159 -9.98 -0.35 -14.56
N PHE A 160 -10.96 0.52 -14.28
CA PHE A 160 -12.33 0.06 -14.03
C PHE A 160 -13.03 -0.49 -15.27
N VAL A 161 -12.88 0.18 -16.42
CA VAL A 161 -13.46 -0.28 -17.68
C VAL A 161 -12.89 -1.64 -18.07
N LEU A 162 -11.57 -1.80 -18.02
CA LEU A 162 -10.91 -3.07 -18.35
C LEU A 162 -11.26 -4.15 -17.34
N LYS A 163 -11.33 -3.83 -16.05
CA LYS A 163 -11.78 -4.76 -15.00
C LYS A 163 -13.19 -5.29 -15.26
N GLU A 164 -14.13 -4.42 -15.62
CA GLU A 164 -15.49 -4.85 -15.95
C GLU A 164 -15.50 -5.74 -17.19
N THR A 165 -14.75 -5.37 -18.24
CA THR A 165 -14.66 -6.21 -19.44
C THR A 165 -14.04 -7.57 -19.16
N ALA A 166 -13.00 -7.64 -18.32
CA ALA A 166 -12.39 -8.88 -17.88
C ALA A 166 -13.36 -9.73 -17.06
N HIS A 167 -14.17 -9.09 -16.20
CA HIS A 167 -15.20 -9.77 -15.42
C HIS A 167 -16.27 -10.43 -16.31
N VAL A 168 -16.80 -9.69 -17.29
CA VAL A 168 -17.78 -10.21 -18.27
C VAL A 168 -17.20 -11.36 -19.10
N VAL A 169 -15.96 -11.22 -19.59
CA VAL A 169 -15.29 -12.29 -20.37
C VAL A 169 -15.06 -13.52 -19.51
N ARG A 170 -14.60 -13.35 -18.26
CA ARG A 170 -14.39 -14.45 -17.32
C ARG A 170 -15.69 -15.17 -17.01
N LEU A 171 -16.79 -14.44 -16.84
CA LEU A 171 -18.11 -15.03 -16.63
C LEU A 171 -18.55 -15.90 -17.82
N ALA A 172 -18.39 -15.40 -19.05
CA ALA A 172 -18.69 -16.17 -20.26
C ALA A 172 -17.81 -17.41 -20.41
N GLN A 173 -16.51 -17.30 -20.08
CA GLN A 173 -15.59 -18.45 -20.07
C GLN A 173 -15.96 -19.49 -19.01
N ASN A 174 -16.39 -19.06 -17.81
CA ASN A 174 -16.89 -19.94 -16.76
C ASN A 174 -18.13 -20.73 -17.23
N GLN A 175 -19.08 -20.08 -17.90
CA GLN A 175 -20.27 -20.74 -18.46
C GLN A 175 -19.91 -21.78 -19.54
N ARG A 176 -18.81 -21.57 -20.26
CA ARG A 176 -18.27 -22.52 -21.26
C ARG A 176 -17.32 -23.56 -20.64
N LEU A 177 -17.32 -23.73 -19.33
CA LEU A 177 -16.49 -24.71 -18.62
C LEU A 177 -14.97 -24.49 -18.80
N GLY A 178 -14.58 -23.23 -19.07
CA GLY A 178 -13.19 -22.85 -19.38
C GLY A 178 -12.20 -23.00 -18.23
N TYR A 179 -12.66 -23.17 -16.99
CA TYR A 179 -11.84 -23.22 -15.77
C TYR A 179 -11.91 -24.54 -15.00
N ILE A 180 -12.42 -25.63 -15.60
CA ILE A 180 -12.54 -26.94 -14.94
C ILE A 180 -11.19 -27.59 -14.66
N SER A 181 -10.29 -27.59 -15.64
CA SER A 181 -8.97 -28.22 -15.52
C SER A 181 -7.88 -27.15 -15.48
N PHE A 182 -6.75 -27.46 -14.85
CA PHE A 182 -5.60 -26.52 -14.79
C PHE A 182 -5.14 -26.09 -16.20
N ARG A 183 -5.08 -27.04 -17.15
CA ARG A 183 -4.75 -26.76 -18.55
C ARG A 183 -5.77 -25.85 -19.23
N ASN A 184 -7.06 -26.10 -19.04
CA ASN A 184 -8.11 -25.24 -19.60
C ASN A 184 -8.12 -23.86 -18.93
N SER A 185 -7.88 -23.79 -17.62
CA SER A 185 -7.75 -22.54 -16.89
C SER A 185 -6.63 -21.67 -17.46
N LEU A 186 -5.43 -22.25 -17.68
CA LEU A 186 -4.30 -21.52 -18.28
C LEU A 186 -4.61 -21.04 -19.70
N ARG A 187 -5.28 -21.86 -20.51
CA ARG A 187 -5.73 -21.46 -21.85
C ARG A 187 -6.76 -20.33 -21.80
N SER A 188 -7.75 -20.42 -20.91
CA SER A 188 -8.81 -19.42 -20.76
C SER A 188 -8.28 -18.10 -20.22
N THR A 189 -7.36 -18.12 -19.24
CA THR A 189 -6.69 -16.91 -18.76
C THR A 189 -5.81 -16.27 -19.84
N GLY A 190 -5.09 -17.07 -20.63
CA GLY A 190 -4.31 -16.57 -21.77
C GLY A 190 -5.20 -15.85 -22.80
N LEU A 191 -6.32 -16.46 -23.19
CA LEU A 191 -7.29 -15.84 -24.11
C LEU A 191 -7.89 -14.54 -23.55
N LEU A 192 -8.25 -14.52 -22.26
CA LEU A 192 -8.74 -13.33 -21.59
C LEU A 192 -7.70 -12.22 -21.61
N LEU A 193 -6.44 -12.54 -21.27
CA LEU A 193 -5.34 -11.57 -21.25
C LEU A 193 -5.10 -10.98 -22.65
N SER A 194 -5.02 -11.83 -23.69
CA SER A 194 -4.86 -11.37 -25.07
C SER A 194 -6.01 -10.46 -25.52
N MET A 195 -7.25 -10.82 -25.18
CA MET A 195 -8.42 -10.02 -25.52
C MET A 195 -8.40 -8.65 -24.84
N VAL A 196 -8.12 -8.61 -23.53
CA VAL A 196 -8.02 -7.36 -22.76
C VAL A 196 -6.87 -6.49 -23.28
N PHE A 197 -5.73 -7.09 -23.61
CA PHE A 197 -4.57 -6.38 -24.17
C PHE A 197 -4.90 -5.74 -25.52
N ILE A 198 -5.41 -6.51 -26.48
CA ILE A 198 -5.81 -5.98 -27.81
C ILE A 198 -6.87 -4.88 -27.65
N LYS A 199 -7.81 -5.05 -26.72
CA LYS A 199 -8.83 -4.05 -26.42
C LYS A 199 -8.21 -2.76 -25.86
N SER A 200 -7.24 -2.85 -24.95
CA SER A 200 -6.56 -1.66 -24.41
C SER A 200 -5.80 -0.88 -25.48
N LEU A 201 -5.16 -1.55 -26.45
CA LEU A 201 -4.47 -0.90 -27.57
C LEU A 201 -5.45 -0.13 -28.47
N ARG A 202 -6.56 -0.77 -28.86
CA ARG A 202 -7.62 -0.10 -29.63
C ARG A 202 -8.21 1.07 -28.86
N PHE A 203 -8.44 0.87 -27.57
CA PHE A 203 -8.98 1.87 -26.69
C PHE A 203 -8.05 3.10 -26.60
N SER A 204 -6.73 2.90 -26.47
CA SER A 204 -5.74 3.97 -26.47
C SER A 204 -5.79 4.81 -27.75
N MET A 205 -5.82 4.16 -28.92
CA MET A 205 -5.91 4.84 -30.22
C MET A 205 -7.20 5.65 -30.36
N GLN A 206 -8.36 5.05 -30.03
CA GLN A 206 -9.65 5.72 -30.10
C GLN A 206 -9.73 6.93 -29.16
N ASN A 207 -9.20 6.77 -27.94
CA ASN A 207 -9.19 7.85 -26.97
C ASN A 207 -8.30 9.02 -27.44
N PHE A 208 -7.11 8.72 -27.96
CA PHE A 208 -6.22 9.74 -28.52
C PHE A 208 -6.87 10.48 -29.70
N GLN A 209 -7.52 9.76 -30.62
CA GLN A 209 -8.28 10.38 -31.72
C GLN A 209 -9.42 11.27 -31.20
N SER A 210 -10.17 10.80 -30.21
CA SER A 210 -11.28 11.57 -29.62
C SER A 210 -10.81 12.85 -28.93
N MET A 211 -9.63 12.82 -28.32
CA MET A 211 -9.00 13.98 -27.70
C MET A 211 -8.58 15.00 -28.76
N GLN A 212 -7.96 14.55 -29.86
CA GLN A 212 -7.58 15.43 -30.97
C GLN A 212 -8.79 16.17 -31.58
N VAL A 213 -9.91 15.47 -31.80
CA VAL A 213 -11.14 16.09 -32.33
C VAL A 213 -11.72 17.15 -31.38
N ARG A 214 -11.50 17.01 -30.06
CA ARG A 214 -11.92 17.99 -29.05
C ARG A 214 -10.95 19.16 -28.89
N GLY A 215 -9.94 19.28 -29.74
CA GLY A 215 -8.94 20.33 -29.68
C GLY A 215 -7.89 20.12 -28.58
N TYR A 216 -7.52 18.88 -28.29
CA TYR A 216 -6.48 18.58 -27.30
C TYR A 216 -5.12 19.18 -27.73
N GLY A 217 -4.72 20.26 -27.04
CA GLY A 217 -3.46 20.98 -27.24
C GLY A 217 -2.30 20.54 -26.35
N GLY A 218 -2.40 19.36 -25.71
CA GLY A 218 -1.33 18.78 -24.88
C GLY A 218 -1.57 18.83 -23.36
N PHE A 219 -2.62 19.49 -22.87
CA PHE A 219 -2.95 19.52 -21.44
C PHE A 219 -4.47 19.57 -21.19
N THR A 220 -4.99 18.68 -20.34
CA THR A 220 -6.31 18.87 -19.73
C THR A 220 -6.21 19.75 -18.49
N HIS A 221 -6.81 20.94 -18.52
CA HIS A 221 -7.02 21.75 -17.32
C HIS A 221 -8.09 21.12 -16.45
N GLN A 222 -7.67 20.43 -15.38
CA GLN A 222 -8.59 19.98 -14.34
C GLN A 222 -8.56 21.01 -13.21
N SER A 223 -9.68 21.73 -13.03
CA SER A 223 -9.83 22.77 -12.01
C SER A 223 -9.58 22.19 -10.62
N GLU A 224 -8.57 22.72 -9.94
CA GLU A 224 -8.33 22.42 -8.53
C GLU A 224 -9.25 23.28 -7.68
N GLU A 225 -10.11 22.63 -6.90
CA GLU A 225 -10.70 23.29 -5.73
C GLU A 225 -9.59 23.44 -4.69
N TRP A 226 -9.09 24.67 -4.54
CA TRP A 226 -8.10 25.04 -3.56
C TRP A 226 -8.73 25.01 -2.17
N HIS A 227 -8.21 24.17 -1.29
CA HIS A 227 -8.60 24.15 0.12
C HIS A 227 -7.42 24.53 1.01
N PRO A 228 -7.60 25.45 1.98
CA PRO A 228 -6.56 25.83 2.92
C PRO A 228 -6.27 24.67 3.88
N SER A 229 -5.00 24.31 4.00
CA SER A 229 -4.50 23.40 5.04
C SER A 229 -4.51 24.10 6.40
N SER A 230 -4.82 23.37 7.47
CA SER A 230 -4.70 23.90 8.82
C SER A 230 -3.21 23.89 9.23
N PHE A 231 -2.64 25.08 9.44
CA PHE A 231 -1.27 25.21 9.91
C PHE A 231 -1.04 24.46 11.24
N LEU A 232 -2.08 24.41 12.08
CA LEU A 232 -2.06 23.80 13.40
C LEU A 232 -1.94 22.26 13.35
N GLY A 233 -2.58 21.60 12.38
CA GLY A 233 -2.48 20.15 12.20
C GLY A 233 -1.07 19.70 11.80
N ILE A 234 -0.45 20.43 10.87
CA ILE A 234 0.92 20.18 10.43
C ILE A 234 1.90 20.34 11.60
N LEU A 235 1.75 21.43 12.38
CA LEU A 235 2.62 21.72 13.51
C LEU A 235 2.51 20.65 14.62
N LEU A 236 1.31 20.17 14.94
CA LEU A 236 1.12 19.10 15.92
C LEU A 236 1.76 17.77 15.47
N ILE A 237 1.61 17.39 14.20
CA ILE A 237 2.19 16.16 13.66
C ILE A 237 3.71 16.22 13.71
N THR A 238 4.32 17.31 13.24
CA THR A 238 5.77 17.46 13.22
C THR A 238 6.35 17.51 14.63
N VAL A 239 5.71 18.23 15.56
CA VAL A 239 6.12 18.26 16.98
C VAL A 239 6.05 16.86 17.60
N SER A 240 4.96 16.11 17.38
CA SER A 240 4.84 14.75 17.90
C SER A 240 5.92 13.80 17.35
N ALA A 241 6.27 13.93 16.06
CA ALA A 241 7.32 13.15 15.43
C ALA A 241 8.71 13.49 15.99
N ILE A 242 9.00 14.78 16.19
CA ILE A 242 10.24 15.25 16.80
C ILE A 242 10.36 14.75 18.25
N ILE A 243 9.27 14.79 19.03
CA ILE A 243 9.27 14.27 20.42
C ILE A 243 9.61 12.78 20.42
N LEU A 244 8.98 11.97 19.58
CA LEU A 244 9.27 10.54 19.49
C LEU A 244 10.71 10.25 19.03
N PHE A 245 11.22 11.04 18.08
CA PHE A 245 12.60 10.93 17.63
C PHE A 245 13.60 11.33 18.73
N CYS A 246 13.31 12.40 19.48
CA CYS A 246 14.12 12.80 20.64
C CYS A 246 14.09 11.75 21.75
N VAL A 247 12.95 11.10 22.00
CA VAL A 247 12.83 9.98 22.97
C VAL A 247 13.65 8.77 22.52
N GLU A 248 13.87 8.56 21.23
CA GLU A 248 14.78 7.53 20.75
C GLU A 248 16.25 7.92 20.93
N PHE A 249 16.61 9.16 20.61
CA PHE A 249 18.01 9.60 20.62
C PHE A 249 18.55 9.89 22.02
N PHE A 250 17.74 10.47 22.91
CA PHE A 250 18.07 10.62 24.32
C PHE A 250 17.84 9.30 25.05
N LYS A 251 18.89 8.46 25.05
CA LYS A 251 19.04 7.33 25.96
C LYS A 251 18.88 7.80 27.41
N PHE A 252 17.72 7.54 27.99
CA PHE A 252 17.63 7.07 29.37
C PHE A 252 17.23 5.59 29.33
#